data_AF-A0A3G1KTG9-F1
#
_entry.id   AF-A0A3G1KTG9-F1
#
_cell.length_a   1.000
_cell.length_b   1.000
_cell.length_c   1.000
_cell.angle_alpha   90.00
_cell.angle_beta   90.00
_cell.angle_gamma   90.00
#
_symmetry.space_group_name_H-M   'P 1'
#
loop_
_entity.id
_entity.type
_entity.pdbx_description
1 polymer ?
#
loop_
_entity_poly.entity_id
_entity_poly.type
_entity_poly.pdbx_seq_one_letter_code
_entity_poly.pdbx_strand_id
1 'polypeptide(L)'
;MISQQQLKFNYHEIRDYCTMMSDMISEDNFRKINEYTDGWISLIYIILMGLEKGIPVGMSSFIDELIEKAMFNAYESQIQNFLLDLSIMNSFTADQALFVTQEKKLLKY
;
A
#
# COMPACT_ATOMS: atom_id res chain seq x y z
N MET A 1 21.12 5.88 -5.44
CA MET A 1 20.06 5.03 -4.86
C MET A 1 19.44 5.78 -3.71
N ILE A 2 18.13 5.96 -3.72
CA ILE A 2 17.41 6.45 -2.54
C ILE A 2 17.32 5.25 -1.58
N SER A 3 17.84 5.39 -0.36
CA SER A 3 17.79 4.31 0.63
C SER A 3 16.39 4.23 1.24
N GLN A 4 16.01 3.04 1.71
CA GLN A 4 14.75 2.85 2.45
C GLN A 4 14.63 3.76 3.68
N GLN A 5 15.76 4.13 4.30
CA GLN A 5 15.78 5.09 5.41
C GLN A 5 15.44 6.52 4.98
N GLN A 6 15.69 6.89 3.72
CA GLN A 6 15.30 8.20 3.19
C GLN A 6 13.79 8.29 2.87
N LEU A 7 13.08 7.15 2.86
CA LEU A 7 11.64 7.08 2.59
C LEU A 7 10.80 7.00 3.89
N LYS A 8 11.47 6.94 5.04
CA LYS A 8 10.79 6.93 6.34
C LYS A 8 10.56 8.35 6.81
N PHE A 9 9.30 8.65 7.10
CA PHE A 9 8.91 9.88 7.76
C PHE A 9 9.19 9.79 9.25
N ASN A 10 9.67 10.90 9.81
CA ASN A 10 9.70 11.10 11.24
C ASN A 10 8.29 11.48 11.76
N TYR A 11 8.12 11.50 13.08
CA TYR A 11 6.83 11.77 13.72
C TYR A 11 6.11 13.05 13.22
N HIS A 12 6.85 14.13 12.99
CA HIS A 12 6.28 15.39 12.48
C HIS A 12 5.86 15.26 11.02
N GLU A 13 6.70 14.64 10.20
CA GLU A 13 6.39 14.39 8.78
C GLU A 13 5.17 13.46 8.63
N ILE A 14 5.01 12.45 9.49
CA ILE A 14 3.81 11.59 9.51
C ILE A 14 2.58 12.45 9.80
N ARG A 15 2.65 13.37 10.77
CA ARG A 15 1.52 14.22 11.15
C ARG A 15 1.14 15.18 10.03
N ASP A 16 2.12 15.87 9.46
CA ASP A 16 1.91 16.80 8.34
C ASP A 16 1.30 16.07 7.15
N TYR A 17 1.79 14.87 6.83
CA TYR A 17 1.26 14.04 5.76
C TYR A 17 -0.17 13.56 6.02
N CYS A 18 -0.48 13.12 7.24
CA CYS A 18 -1.84 12.71 7.61
C CYS A 18 -2.82 13.88 7.50
N THR A 19 -2.44 15.07 7.98
CA THR A 19 -3.26 16.28 7.88
C THR A 19 -3.43 16.76 6.44
N MET A 20 -2.41 16.61 5.59
CA MET A 20 -2.49 16.94 4.16
C MET A 20 -3.48 16.02 3.42
N MET A 21 -3.53 14.73 3.79
CA MET A 21 -4.37 13.74 3.12
C MET A 21 -5.79 13.68 3.69
N SER A 22 -5.99 14.02 4.96
CA SER A 22 -7.29 13.96 5.62
C SER A 22 -7.42 15.10 6.63
N ASP A 23 -8.37 16.01 6.38
CA ASP A 23 -8.57 17.25 7.15
C ASP A 23 -8.79 17.02 8.66
N MET A 24 -9.25 15.84 9.08
CA MET A 24 -9.49 15.51 10.49
C MET A 24 -9.14 14.05 10.82
N ILE A 25 -7.84 13.77 11.01
CA ILE A 25 -7.41 12.52 11.62
C ILE A 25 -7.52 12.60 13.15
N SER A 26 -8.13 11.59 13.78
CA SER A 26 -8.19 11.51 15.24
C SER A 26 -6.80 11.19 15.82
N GLU A 27 -6.51 11.67 17.04
CA GLU A 27 -5.25 11.35 17.74
C GLU A 27 -5.07 9.85 17.95
N ASP A 28 -6.15 9.08 18.11
CA ASP A 28 -6.10 7.62 18.20
C ASP A 28 -5.62 6.98 16.90
N ASN A 29 -6.17 7.40 15.76
CA ASN A 29 -5.77 6.92 14.45
C ASN A 29 -4.33 7.35 14.12
N PHE A 30 -3.96 8.58 14.44
CA PHE A 30 -2.59 9.06 14.26
C PHE A 30 -1.59 8.23 15.08
N ARG A 31 -1.87 7.95 16.36
CA ARG A 31 -1.01 7.11 17.21
C ARG A 31 -0.81 5.73 16.59
N LYS A 32 -1.90 5.10 16.16
CA LYS A 32 -1.87 3.79 15.50
C LYS A 32 -1.07 3.82 14.20
N ILE A 33 -1.24 4.84 13.36
CA ILE A 33 -0.46 5.00 12.14
C ILE A 33 1.03 5.11 12.47
N ASN A 34 1.40 5.94 13.44
CA ASN A 34 2.80 6.08 13.84
C ASN A 34 3.39 4.74 14.36
N GLU A 35 2.63 3.98 15.13
CA GLU A 35 3.04 2.67 15.68
C GLU A 35 3.14 1.58 14.61
N TYR A 36 2.14 1.44 13.72
CA TYR A 36 2.09 0.37 12.73
C TYR A 36 2.98 0.60 11.52
N THR A 37 3.25 1.87 11.19
CA THR A 37 3.98 2.19 9.95
C THR A 37 5.47 2.35 10.16
N ASP A 38 5.94 2.63 11.39
CA ASP A 38 7.35 2.91 11.67
C ASP A 38 7.95 3.92 10.65
N GLY A 39 7.13 4.90 10.24
CA GLY A 39 7.46 5.96 9.29
C GLY A 39 7.36 5.58 7.80
N TRP A 40 7.04 4.35 7.42
CA TRP A 40 6.98 3.94 6.01
C TRP A 40 5.86 4.66 5.25
N ILE A 41 6.23 5.62 4.39
CA ILE A 41 5.27 6.48 3.66
C ILE A 41 4.22 5.69 2.88
N SER A 42 4.63 4.61 2.20
CA SER A 42 3.69 3.77 1.44
C SER A 42 2.66 3.11 2.35
N LEU A 43 3.06 2.64 3.53
CA LEU A 43 2.12 2.01 4.47
C LEU A 43 1.22 3.06 5.11
N ILE A 44 1.74 4.26 5.42
CA ILE A 44 0.93 5.40 5.88
C ILE A 44 -0.14 5.73 4.84
N TYR A 45 0.23 5.86 3.57
CA TYR A 45 -0.69 6.13 2.47
C TYR A 45 -1.80 5.06 2.36
N ILE A 46 -1.44 3.77 2.40
CA ILE A 46 -2.42 2.70 2.31
C ILE A 46 -3.37 2.76 3.51
N ILE A 47 -2.88 3.00 4.74
CA ILE A 47 -3.75 3.12 5.92
C ILE A 47 -4.74 4.28 5.78
N LEU A 48 -4.29 5.44 5.30
CA LEU A 48 -5.16 6.59 5.06
C LEU A 48 -6.25 6.27 4.02
N MET A 49 -5.89 5.58 2.93
CA MET A 49 -6.86 5.07 1.94
C MET A 49 -7.88 4.10 2.56
N GLY A 50 -7.45 3.26 3.51
CA GLY A 50 -8.33 2.37 4.24
C GLY A 50 -9.31 3.11 5.15
N LEU A 51 -8.82 4.13 5.86
CA LEU A 51 -9.63 4.98 6.72
C LEU A 51 -10.72 5.72 5.93
N GLU A 52 -10.39 6.24 4.74
CA GLU A 52 -11.39 6.85 3.83
C GLU A 52 -12.49 5.86 3.41
N LYS A 53 -12.15 4.57 3.32
CA LYS A 53 -13.09 3.47 3.04
C LYS A 53 -13.79 2.92 4.29
N GLY A 54 -13.59 3.53 5.46
CA GLY A 54 -14.20 3.12 6.72
C GLY A 54 -13.55 1.90 7.40
N ILE A 55 -12.31 1.55 7.03
CA ILE A 55 -11.57 0.43 7.62
C ILE A 55 -10.80 0.94 8.84
N PRO A 56 -11.09 0.45 10.07
CA PRO A 56 -10.43 0.93 11.27
C PRO A 56 -9.01 0.39 11.42
N VAL A 57 -8.10 1.22 11.94
CA VAL A 57 -6.70 0.84 12.19
C VAL A 57 -6.59 -0.01 13.47
N GLY A 58 -5.82 -1.10 13.40
CA GLY A 58 -5.36 -1.86 14.58
C GLY A 58 -6.04 -3.21 14.86
N MET A 59 -6.65 -3.83 13.85
CA MET A 59 -7.11 -5.23 13.92
C MET A 59 -5.98 -6.21 13.59
N SER A 60 -6.05 -7.45 14.10
CA SER A 60 -5.05 -8.50 13.79
C SER A 60 -4.99 -8.87 12.31
N SER A 61 -6.09 -8.65 11.57
CA SER A 61 -6.21 -8.83 10.10
C SER A 61 -6.02 -7.53 9.31
N PHE A 62 -5.64 -6.43 9.97
CA PHE A 62 -5.73 -5.09 9.40
C PHE A 62 -4.93 -4.94 8.11
N ILE A 63 -3.69 -5.45 8.03
CA ILE A 63 -2.87 -5.30 6.83
C ILE A 63 -3.47 -6.07 5.64
N ASP A 64 -3.93 -7.29 5.85
CA ASP A 64 -4.51 -8.11 4.77
C ASP A 64 -5.83 -7.49 4.27
N GLU A 65 -6.72 -7.11 5.19
CA GLU A 65 -7.98 -6.43 4.83
C GLU A 65 -7.74 -5.09 4.15
N LEU A 66 -6.71 -4.38 4.58
CA LEU A 66 -6.33 -3.10 4.02
C LEU A 66 -5.80 -3.26 2.59
N ILE A 67 -4.89 -4.21 2.35
CA ILE A 67 -4.39 -4.50 1.00
C ILE A 67 -5.56 -4.94 0.11
N GLU A 68 -6.41 -5.83 0.59
CA GLU A 68 -7.55 -6.35 -0.16
C GLU A 68 -8.55 -5.24 -0.53
N LYS A 69 -9.07 -4.50 0.46
CA LYS A 69 -10.15 -3.53 0.24
C LYS A 69 -9.67 -2.17 -0.26
N ALA A 70 -8.49 -1.71 0.15
CA ALA A 70 -7.97 -0.40 -0.26
C ALA A 70 -7.34 -0.45 -1.64
N MET A 71 -6.62 -1.52 -1.97
CA MET A 71 -5.79 -1.62 -3.18
C MET A 71 -6.30 -2.67 -4.18
N PHE A 72 -6.43 -3.93 -3.76
CA PHE A 72 -6.67 -5.05 -4.68
C PHE A 72 -8.07 -5.01 -5.32
N ASN A 73 -9.10 -4.77 -4.51
CA ASN A 73 -10.50 -4.70 -4.96
C ASN A 73 -10.82 -3.47 -5.82
N ALA A 74 -9.92 -2.49 -5.89
CA ALA A 74 -10.09 -1.33 -6.78
C ALA A 74 -9.78 -1.67 -8.24
N TYR A 75 -9.09 -2.78 -8.51
CA TYR A 75 -8.70 -3.20 -9.85
C TYR A 75 -9.73 -4.13 -10.50
N GLU A 76 -9.76 -4.12 -11.83
CA GLU A 76 -10.50 -5.10 -12.61
C GLU A 76 -9.90 -6.51 -12.47
N SER A 77 -10.72 -7.54 -12.72
CA SER A 77 -10.34 -8.95 -12.57
C SER A 77 -9.07 -9.34 -13.35
N GLN A 78 -8.84 -8.72 -14.51
CA GLN A 78 -7.61 -8.95 -15.28
C GLN A 78 -6.36 -8.55 -14.50
N ILE A 79 -6.35 -7.34 -13.91
CA ILE A 79 -5.21 -6.85 -13.13
C ILE A 79 -5.07 -7.63 -11.82
N GLN A 80 -6.18 -8.01 -11.20
CA GLN A 80 -6.16 -8.85 -10.00
C GLN A 80 -5.48 -10.20 -10.26
N ASN A 81 -5.87 -10.91 -11.33
CA ASN A 81 -5.24 -12.18 -11.70
C ASN A 81 -3.76 -12.00 -12.03
N PHE A 82 -3.41 -10.94 -12.77
CA PHE A 82 -2.01 -10.60 -13.06
C PHE A 82 -1.17 -10.42 -11.78
N LEU A 83 -1.67 -9.70 -10.79
CA LEU A 83 -0.97 -9.49 -9.52
C LEU A 83 -0.84 -10.80 -8.71
N LEU A 84 -1.86 -11.66 -8.73
CA LEU A 84 -1.83 -12.96 -8.07
C LEU A 84 -0.77 -13.88 -8.70
N ASP A 85 -0.71 -13.95 -10.03
CA ASP A 85 0.29 -14.74 -10.75
C ASP A 85 1.72 -14.28 -10.42
N LEU A 86 1.94 -12.96 -10.28
CA LEU A 86 3.24 -12.41 -9.90
C LEU A 86 3.60 -12.63 -8.43
N SER A 87 2.62 -12.72 -7.53
CA SER A 87 2.86 -12.83 -6.08
C SER A 87 3.60 -14.11 -5.66
N ILE A 88 3.63 -15.12 -6.53
CA ILE A 88 4.39 -16.38 -6.33
C ILE A 88 5.91 -16.11 -6.35
N MET A 89 6.35 -15.02 -6.98
CA MET A 89 7.75 -14.69 -7.16
C MET A 89 8.21 -13.61 -6.16
N ASN A 90 9.31 -13.88 -5.45
CA ASN A 90 9.93 -12.89 -4.55
C ASN A 90 10.54 -11.69 -5.31
N SER A 91 10.98 -11.93 -6.55
CA SER A 91 11.53 -10.91 -7.46
C SER A 91 11.50 -11.47 -8.88
N PHE A 92 11.35 -10.60 -9.88
CA PHE A 92 11.29 -11.02 -11.28
C PHE A 92 11.83 -9.95 -12.23
N THR A 93 12.35 -10.40 -13.37
CA THR A 93 12.61 -9.54 -14.52
C THR A 93 11.32 -9.33 -15.34
N ALA A 94 11.31 -8.37 -16.26
CA ALA A 94 10.19 -8.18 -17.17
C ALA A 94 9.89 -9.44 -18.01
N ASP A 95 10.93 -10.15 -18.46
CA ASP A 95 10.77 -11.39 -19.22
C ASP A 95 10.15 -12.52 -18.37
N GLN A 96 10.52 -12.60 -17.09
CA GLN A 96 9.93 -13.57 -16.15
C GLN A 96 8.47 -13.24 -15.84
N ALA A 97 8.14 -11.97 -15.63
CA ALA A 97 6.76 -11.51 -15.45
C ALA A 97 5.90 -11.84 -16.67
N LEU A 98 6.40 -11.57 -17.89
CA LEU A 98 5.71 -11.87 -19.14
C LEU A 98 5.47 -13.38 -19.31
N PHE A 99 6.46 -14.20 -18.95
CA PHE A 99 6.35 -15.65 -19.02
C PHE A 99 5.31 -16.20 -18.07
N VAL A 100 5.25 -15.71 -16.82
CA VAL A 100 4.31 -16.21 -15.81
C VAL A 100 2.89 -15.76 -16.10
N THR A 101 2.72 -14.48 -16.48
CA THR A 101 1.39 -13.88 -16.64
C THR A 101 0.77 -14.16 -18.02
N GLN A 102 1.58 -14.59 -19.00
CA GLN A 102 1.15 -14.83 -20.39
C GLN A 102 0.48 -13.61 -21.06
N GLU A 103 0.61 -12.42 -20.46
CA GLU A 103 0.03 -11.17 -20.91
C GLU A 103 0.85 -10.61 -22.08
N LYS A 104 0.54 -11.05 -23.30
CA LYS A 104 1.24 -10.67 -24.55
C LYS A 104 1.26 -9.16 -24.86
N LYS A 105 0.72 -8.27 -24.03
CA LYS A 105 0.38 -6.88 -24.39
C LYS A 105 0.86 -5.75 -23.48
N LEU A 106 1.55 -5.99 -22.37
CA LEU A 106 1.94 -4.88 -21.46
C LEU A 106 3.22 -4.12 -21.86
N LEU A 107 3.88 -4.46 -22.98
CA LEU A 107 5.07 -3.75 -23.50
C LEU A 107 4.73 -2.65 -24.52
N LYS A 108 3.71 -1.83 -24.24
CA LYS A 108 3.56 -0.55 -24.94
C LYS A 108 3.36 0.56 -23.91
N TYR A 109 4.37 1.43 -23.88
CA TYR A 109 4.51 2.72 -23.17
C TYR A 109 5.20 2.64 -21.81
#